data_AF-H2J000-F1
#
_entry.id   AF-H2J000-F1
#
_cell.length_a   1.000
_cell.length_b   1.000
_cell.length_c   1.000
_cell.angle_alpha   90.00
_cell.angle_beta   90.00
_cell.angle_gamma   90.00
#
_symmetry.space_group_name_H-M   'P 1'
#
loop_
_entity.id
_entity.type
_entity.pdbx_description
1 polymer ?
#
loop_
_entity_poly.entity_id
_entity_poly.type
_entity_poly.pdbx_seq_one_letter_code
_entity_poly.pdbx_strand_id
1 'polypeptide(L)'
;MDNKQWIWQKPDWPQFNWDDDVVQPLLRQTRLKMGKLVGKVESRPGDEATGYSLEAMVNNILASSEIENERLDAHSVRSSLAKRLGIAVQPAASMTERSEGLAKMMMDVFNPEDVLLSEARLFQWHCWLFAEPAPSYLRRGQWRGDDTMRVVSGRVGHEKVHYQAPPREQLTSELLQFIEWYNLSLFRPALDPLLRAALAHFWFITLHPFEDGNGRITRALTDMALFQADHDSVRLYAMSEAILTHRNRYYDVLEKTQRGDMDLTPWLSWFLQMLESTVDTAIQRIDLTLDKSRFWQIYHASNLSAGQIKVLNRLLDGGEKGFAEGINASQYQKVAKVSKATATRHLADLISRGCLIKSASGGRSTRYNINRALNIFKAENSMKNITFYGRFEADILAGRKTITLREASDADFTAGDQVRVSRYEDDVFFCNIEIIAVTPVQFDDLNDQHAMQENMTLDELKQIISEIYPGLKELFMIEFCLR
;
A
#
# COMPACT_ATOMS: atom_id res chain seq x y z
N MET A 1 10.63 -27.05 -40.50
CA MET A 1 10.48 -25.62 -40.13
C MET A 1 9.06 -25.47 -39.64
N ASP A 2 8.86 -25.36 -38.33
CA ASP A 2 7.52 -25.19 -37.74
C ASP A 2 7.08 -23.76 -38.07
N ASN A 3 6.31 -23.60 -39.16
CA ASN A 3 5.90 -22.33 -39.75
C ASN A 3 4.76 -21.70 -38.92
N LYS A 4 5.02 -21.46 -37.63
CA LYS A 4 4.07 -20.78 -36.75
C LYS A 4 4.34 -19.29 -36.86
N GLN A 5 3.42 -18.58 -37.51
CA GLN A 5 3.43 -17.12 -37.56
C GLN A 5 3.28 -16.56 -36.15
N TRP A 6 4.11 -15.58 -35.82
CA TRP A 6 3.99 -14.78 -34.60
C TRP A 6 2.94 -13.70 -34.79
N ILE A 7 2.40 -13.20 -33.67
CA ILE A 7 1.33 -12.21 -33.66
C ILE A 7 1.66 -10.95 -34.50
N TRP A 8 2.90 -10.46 -34.45
CA TRP A 8 3.37 -9.29 -35.21
C TRP A 8 3.45 -9.52 -36.72
N GLN A 9 3.39 -10.77 -37.18
CA GLN A 9 3.41 -11.11 -38.61
C GLN A 9 2.00 -11.11 -39.23
N LYS A 10 0.96 -10.92 -38.43
CA LYS A 10 -0.43 -10.95 -38.89
C LYS A 10 -0.83 -9.58 -39.45
N PRO A 11 -1.71 -9.54 -40.48
CA PRO A 11 -2.12 -8.28 -41.12
C PRO A 11 -2.77 -7.27 -40.17
N ASP A 12 -3.47 -7.78 -39.15
CA ASP A 12 -4.21 -6.94 -38.20
C ASP A 12 -3.33 -6.43 -37.05
N TRP A 13 -2.04 -6.78 -36.99
CA TRP A 13 -1.15 -6.24 -35.96
C TRP A 13 -1.03 -4.71 -36.09
N PRO A 14 -1.08 -3.92 -34.98
CA PRO A 14 -1.30 -4.28 -33.57
C PRO A 14 -2.75 -4.02 -33.07
N GLN A 15 -3.78 -4.30 -33.86
CA GLN A 15 -5.19 -4.07 -33.54
C GLN A 15 -5.76 -5.16 -32.62
N PHE A 16 -5.47 -5.03 -31.33
CA PHE A 16 -5.92 -5.98 -30.31
C PHE A 16 -7.44 -5.95 -30.09
N ASN A 17 -8.03 -7.11 -29.79
CA ASN A 17 -9.41 -7.29 -29.36
C ASN A 17 -9.47 -8.23 -28.14
N TRP A 18 -10.63 -8.28 -27.48
CA TRP A 18 -10.89 -9.18 -26.36
C TRP A 18 -12.39 -9.37 -26.15
N ASP A 19 -12.75 -10.40 -25.41
CA ASP A 19 -14.11 -10.69 -24.97
C ASP A 19 -14.45 -9.92 -23.68
N ASP A 20 -15.33 -8.93 -23.80
CA ASP A 20 -15.78 -8.13 -22.66
C ASP A 20 -16.57 -8.94 -21.63
N ASP A 21 -17.27 -10.02 -22.01
CA ASP A 21 -18.01 -10.85 -21.05
C ASP A 21 -17.06 -11.56 -20.07
N VAL A 22 -15.81 -11.79 -20.48
CA VAL A 22 -14.75 -12.36 -19.65
C VAL A 22 -13.97 -11.26 -18.92
N VAL A 23 -13.58 -10.19 -19.62
CA VAL A 23 -12.66 -9.18 -19.09
C VAL A 23 -13.35 -8.20 -18.13
N GLN A 24 -14.57 -7.76 -18.44
CA GLN A 24 -15.26 -6.72 -17.65
C GLN A 24 -15.54 -7.12 -16.20
N PRO A 25 -15.98 -8.36 -15.87
CA PRO A 25 -16.12 -8.79 -14.48
C PRO A 25 -14.82 -8.71 -13.68
N LEU A 26 -13.71 -9.19 -14.25
CA LEU A 26 -12.39 -9.13 -13.62
C LEU A 26 -11.95 -7.68 -13.43
N LEU A 27 -12.14 -6.84 -14.44
CA LEU A 27 -11.77 -5.43 -14.40
C LEU A 27 -12.51 -4.69 -13.28
N ARG A 28 -13.83 -4.87 -13.17
CA ARG A 28 -14.66 -4.27 -12.10
C ARG A 28 -14.20 -4.72 -10.71
N GLN A 29 -13.88 -6.00 -10.55
CA GLN A 29 -13.39 -6.56 -9.29
C GLN A 29 -12.03 -5.95 -8.90
N THR A 30 -11.09 -5.87 -9.84
CA THR A 30 -9.77 -5.26 -9.61
C THR A 30 -9.90 -3.78 -9.28
N ARG A 31 -10.73 -3.02 -10.00
CA ARG A 31 -11.02 -1.60 -9.71
C ARG A 31 -11.59 -1.40 -8.32
N LEU A 32 -12.55 -2.22 -7.89
CA LEU A 32 -13.11 -2.15 -6.54
C LEU A 32 -12.03 -2.37 -5.47
N LYS A 33 -11.12 -3.32 -5.69
CA LYS A 33 -10.01 -3.60 -4.76
C LYS A 33 -8.99 -2.47 -4.73
N MET A 34 -8.66 -1.88 -5.88
CA MET A 34 -7.81 -0.69 -5.92
C MET A 34 -8.45 0.49 -5.18
N GLY A 35 -9.76 0.73 -5.35
CA GLY A 35 -10.47 1.76 -4.60
C GLY A 35 -10.44 1.51 -3.08
N LYS A 36 -10.55 0.26 -2.63
CA LYS A 36 -10.37 -0.10 -1.21
C LYS A 36 -8.95 0.18 -0.72
N LEU A 37 -7.94 -0.07 -1.56
CA LEU A 37 -6.54 0.24 -1.22
C LEU A 37 -6.34 1.75 -1.09
N VAL A 38 -6.80 2.55 -2.06
CA VAL A 38 -6.76 4.02 -2.02
C VAL A 38 -7.41 4.55 -0.74
N GLY A 39 -8.65 4.16 -0.46
CA GLY A 39 -9.36 4.65 0.74
C GLY A 39 -8.68 4.26 2.06
N LYS A 40 -7.98 3.13 2.13
CA LYS A 40 -7.18 2.75 3.31
C LYS A 40 -5.94 3.63 3.47
N VAL A 41 -5.39 4.16 2.38
CA VAL A 41 -4.16 4.95 2.38
C VAL A 41 -4.44 6.40 2.74
N GLU A 42 -5.49 6.98 2.16
CA GLU A 42 -5.93 8.35 2.48
C GLU A 42 -6.25 8.54 3.97
N SER A 43 -6.61 7.45 4.66
CA SER A 43 -6.92 7.48 6.10
C SER A 43 -5.70 7.53 7.04
N ARG A 44 -4.46 7.70 6.53
CA ARG A 44 -3.22 7.57 7.32
C ARG A 44 -2.38 8.86 7.43
N PRO A 45 -1.65 9.05 8.55
CA PRO A 45 -0.62 10.09 8.66
C PRO A 45 0.58 9.82 7.74
N GLY A 46 1.15 10.88 7.15
CA GLY A 46 2.08 10.81 6.01
C GLY A 46 3.38 9.99 6.16
N ASP A 47 3.93 9.85 7.37
CA ASP A 47 5.20 9.12 7.58
C ASP A 47 5.08 7.61 7.35
N GLU A 48 3.91 7.02 7.65
CA GLU A 48 3.69 5.58 7.42
C GLU A 48 3.58 5.27 5.92
N ALA A 49 2.90 6.13 5.15
CA ALA A 49 2.69 5.94 3.71
C ALA A 49 4.02 5.90 2.94
N THR A 50 4.97 6.78 3.28
CA THR A 50 6.28 6.85 2.64
C THR A 50 7.11 5.58 2.90
N GLY A 51 7.01 5.01 4.11
CA GLY A 51 7.65 3.74 4.46
C GLY A 51 7.11 2.56 3.65
N TYR A 52 5.79 2.44 3.49
CA TYR A 52 5.20 1.39 2.64
C TYR A 52 5.59 1.54 1.18
N SER A 53 5.62 2.78 0.69
CA SER A 53 6.04 3.06 -0.67
C SER A 53 7.47 2.59 -0.91
N LEU A 54 8.39 2.88 0.01
CA LEU A 54 9.76 2.38 -0.05
C LEU A 54 9.81 0.85 -0.11
N GLU A 55 9.11 0.14 0.78
CA GLU A 55 9.11 -1.33 0.78
C GLU A 55 8.57 -1.93 -0.52
N ALA A 56 7.46 -1.40 -1.02
CA ALA A 56 6.86 -1.88 -2.27
C ALA A 56 7.80 -1.63 -3.46
N MET A 57 8.43 -0.45 -3.55
CA MET A 57 9.42 -0.16 -4.60
C MET A 57 10.65 -1.09 -4.53
N VAL A 58 11.17 -1.33 -3.32
CA VAL A 58 12.28 -2.27 -3.10
C VAL A 58 11.89 -3.67 -3.59
N ASN A 59 10.75 -4.20 -3.12
CA ASN A 59 10.29 -5.54 -3.49
C ASN A 59 10.03 -5.65 -5.00
N ASN A 60 9.48 -4.61 -5.62
CA ASN A 60 9.22 -4.61 -7.05
C ASN A 60 10.53 -4.66 -7.85
N ILE A 61 11.56 -3.88 -7.49
CA ILE A 61 12.89 -3.95 -8.12
C ILE A 61 13.53 -5.33 -7.95
N LEU A 62 13.53 -5.86 -6.71
CA LEU A 62 14.13 -7.16 -6.41
C LEU A 62 13.46 -8.29 -7.21
N ALA A 63 12.13 -8.34 -7.17
CA ALA A 63 11.37 -9.35 -7.88
C ALA A 63 11.49 -9.21 -9.41
N SER A 64 11.50 -7.98 -9.93
CA SER A 64 11.71 -7.70 -11.36
C SER A 64 13.07 -8.21 -11.84
N SER A 65 14.13 -8.04 -11.05
CA SER A 65 15.44 -8.62 -11.38
C SER A 65 15.47 -10.14 -11.24
N GLU A 66 14.83 -10.71 -10.22
CA GLU A 66 14.83 -12.15 -9.99
C GLU A 66 14.05 -12.93 -11.07
N ILE A 67 13.04 -12.32 -11.70
CA ILE A 67 12.36 -12.88 -12.89
C ILE A 67 13.34 -13.12 -14.06
N GLU A 68 14.41 -12.33 -14.13
CA GLU A 68 15.51 -12.48 -15.11
C GLU A 68 16.68 -13.31 -14.56
N ASN A 69 16.49 -13.99 -13.42
CA ASN A 69 17.51 -14.73 -12.66
C ASN A 69 18.66 -13.86 -12.11
N GLU A 70 18.41 -12.56 -11.91
CA GLU A 70 19.40 -11.66 -11.35
C GLU A 70 19.12 -11.41 -9.86
N ARG A 71 20.14 -11.59 -9.02
CA ARG A 71 20.06 -11.28 -7.60
C ARG A 71 20.73 -9.95 -7.30
N LEU A 72 19.99 -9.07 -6.62
CA LEU A 72 20.46 -7.78 -6.14
C LEU A 72 20.65 -7.81 -4.63
N ASP A 73 21.49 -6.90 -4.12
CA ASP A 73 21.53 -6.63 -2.69
C ASP A 73 20.36 -5.74 -2.29
N ALA A 74 19.41 -6.32 -1.55
CA ALA A 74 18.24 -5.64 -1.02
C ALA A 74 18.60 -4.42 -0.16
N HIS A 75 19.71 -4.47 0.57
CA HIS A 75 20.11 -3.37 1.45
C HIS A 75 20.64 -2.17 0.65
N SER A 76 21.42 -2.44 -0.40
CA SER A 76 21.85 -1.43 -1.35
C SER A 76 20.67 -0.78 -2.09
N VAL A 77 19.71 -1.57 -2.62
CA VAL A 77 18.52 -1.03 -3.32
C VAL A 77 17.69 -0.14 -2.38
N ARG A 78 17.42 -0.63 -1.16
CA ARG A 78 16.69 0.13 -0.13
C ARG A 78 17.37 1.46 0.17
N SER A 79 18.69 1.45 0.37
CA SER A 79 19.44 2.67 0.68
C SER A 79 19.38 3.68 -0.47
N SER A 80 19.51 3.22 -1.72
CA SER A 80 19.41 4.09 -2.91
C SER A 80 18.04 4.76 -3.07
N LEU A 81 16.95 4.02 -2.81
CA LEU A 81 15.58 4.56 -2.87
C LEU A 81 15.29 5.49 -1.69
N ALA A 82 15.62 5.08 -0.47
CA ALA A 82 15.33 5.85 0.73
C ALA A 82 16.03 7.23 0.72
N LYS A 83 17.27 7.29 0.22
CA LYS A 83 17.99 8.54 -0.02
C LYS A 83 17.21 9.51 -0.93
N ARG A 84 16.53 9.00 -1.96
CA ARG A 84 15.76 9.81 -2.92
C ARG A 84 14.39 10.19 -2.39
N LEU A 85 13.81 9.36 -1.52
CA LEU A 85 12.54 9.63 -0.84
C LEU A 85 12.72 10.50 0.42
N GLY A 86 13.94 10.89 0.77
CA GLY A 86 14.22 11.70 1.97
C GLY A 86 14.04 10.94 3.29
N ILE A 87 14.01 9.61 3.26
CA ILE A 87 13.80 8.76 4.43
C ILE A 87 15.13 8.49 5.13
N ALA A 88 15.20 8.77 6.43
CA ALA A 88 16.34 8.41 7.26
C ALA A 88 16.39 6.89 7.46
N VAL A 89 17.41 6.23 6.90
CA VAL A 89 17.73 4.82 7.13
C VAL A 89 19.22 4.66 7.37
N GLN A 90 19.59 3.57 8.04
CA GLN A 90 20.99 3.17 8.13
C GLN A 90 21.52 2.92 6.71
N PRO A 91 22.58 3.63 6.30
CA PRO A 91 23.13 3.46 4.96
C PRO A 91 23.76 2.08 4.84
N ALA A 92 23.59 1.47 3.65
CA ALA A 92 24.31 0.24 3.32
C ALA A 92 25.82 0.42 3.40
N ALA A 93 26.52 -0.64 3.83
CA ALA A 93 27.98 -0.67 3.89
C ALA A 93 28.63 -0.45 2.51
N SER A 94 27.95 -0.85 1.44
CA SER A 94 28.30 -0.49 0.07
C SER A 94 27.04 -0.32 -0.77
N MET A 95 27.02 0.72 -1.60
CA MET A 95 26.01 0.91 -2.64
C MET A 95 26.62 0.49 -3.97
N THR A 96 25.86 -0.26 -4.78
CA THR A 96 26.30 -0.61 -6.14
C THR A 96 25.74 0.37 -7.15
N GLU A 97 26.49 0.69 -8.21
CA GLU A 97 26.02 1.53 -9.33
C GLU A 97 24.75 0.97 -9.97
N ARG A 98 24.61 -0.36 -9.97
CA ARG A 98 23.42 -1.05 -10.46
C ARG A 98 22.17 -0.76 -9.62
N SER A 99 22.28 -0.88 -8.29
CA SER A 99 21.19 -0.53 -7.37
C SER A 99 20.81 0.95 -7.51
N GLU A 100 21.82 1.81 -7.70
CA GLU A 100 21.63 3.23 -7.88
C GLU A 100 20.90 3.56 -9.19
N GLY A 101 21.27 2.91 -10.29
CA GLY A 101 20.57 3.03 -11.57
C GLY A 101 19.11 2.57 -11.48
N LEU A 102 18.85 1.39 -10.91
CA LEU A 102 17.48 0.88 -10.72
C LEU A 102 16.63 1.82 -9.86
N ALA A 103 17.21 2.43 -8.81
CA ALA A 103 16.52 3.42 -8.01
C ALA A 103 16.21 4.71 -8.81
N LYS A 104 17.12 5.16 -9.69
CA LYS A 104 16.84 6.31 -10.60
C LYS A 104 15.69 6.00 -11.54
N MET A 105 15.70 4.81 -12.16
CA MET A 105 14.64 4.36 -13.05
C MET A 105 13.29 4.32 -12.34
N MET A 106 13.24 3.78 -11.12
CA MET A 106 11.99 3.71 -10.36
C MET A 106 11.44 5.08 -9.96
N MET A 107 12.32 6.03 -9.58
CA MET A 107 11.88 7.40 -9.30
C MET A 107 11.35 8.11 -10.55
N ASP A 108 11.92 7.81 -11.72
CA ASP A 108 11.45 8.35 -12.98
C ASP A 108 10.11 7.74 -13.42
N VAL A 109 9.91 6.42 -13.22
CA VAL A 109 8.62 5.73 -13.45
C VAL A 109 7.49 6.39 -12.66
N PHE A 110 7.76 6.79 -11.41
CA PHE A 110 6.80 7.45 -10.53
C PHE A 110 6.96 8.96 -10.49
N ASN A 111 7.40 9.60 -11.59
CA ASN A 111 7.49 11.05 -11.69
C ASN A 111 6.18 11.66 -12.21
N PRO A 112 5.41 12.41 -11.39
CA PRO A 112 4.17 13.03 -11.84
C PRO A 112 4.38 14.21 -12.80
N GLU A 113 5.58 14.80 -12.84
CA GLU A 113 5.89 15.95 -13.70
C GLU A 113 6.23 15.55 -15.13
N ASP A 114 6.74 14.33 -15.32
CA ASP A 114 7.07 13.79 -16.63
C ASP A 114 6.24 12.53 -16.90
N VAL A 115 5.07 12.75 -17.49
CA VAL A 115 4.10 11.67 -17.76
C VAL A 115 4.21 11.10 -19.17
N LEU A 116 4.99 11.68 -20.09
CA LEU A 116 5.02 11.20 -21.47
C LEU A 116 6.17 10.23 -21.71
N LEU A 117 5.91 9.21 -22.53
CA LEU A 117 6.93 8.28 -22.97
C LEU A 117 7.66 8.83 -24.19
N SER A 118 8.99 8.71 -24.20
CA SER A 118 9.83 9.04 -25.34
C SER A 118 10.93 7.99 -25.53
N GLU A 119 11.49 7.94 -26.74
CA GLU A 119 12.66 7.12 -27.04
C GLU A 119 13.84 7.45 -26.12
N ALA A 120 14.13 8.74 -25.92
CA ALA A 120 15.20 9.19 -25.04
C ALA A 120 15.03 8.69 -23.59
N ARG A 121 13.78 8.64 -23.10
CA ARG A 121 13.46 8.11 -21.77
C ARG A 121 13.69 6.61 -21.68
N LEU A 122 13.27 5.84 -22.69
CA LEU A 122 13.56 4.39 -22.77
C LEU A 122 15.07 4.10 -22.82
N PHE A 123 15.83 4.90 -23.56
CA PHE A 123 17.29 4.81 -23.57
C PHE A 123 17.90 5.15 -22.22
N GLN A 124 17.39 6.17 -21.55
CA GLN A 124 17.86 6.55 -20.22
C GLN A 124 17.57 5.45 -19.19
N TRP A 125 16.39 4.81 -19.25
CA TRP A 125 16.04 3.66 -18.41
C TRP A 125 16.97 2.48 -18.68
N HIS A 126 17.27 2.18 -19.94
CA HIS A 126 18.21 1.14 -20.30
C HIS A 126 19.64 1.46 -19.80
N CYS A 127 20.07 2.71 -19.88
CA CYS A 127 21.34 3.17 -19.32
C CYS A 127 21.40 3.01 -17.79
N TRP A 128 20.30 3.26 -17.08
CA TRP A 128 20.23 3.05 -15.63
C TRP A 128 20.16 1.57 -15.25
N LEU A 129 19.48 0.75 -16.05
CA LEU A 129 19.39 -0.69 -15.85
C LEU A 129 20.77 -1.37 -15.92
N PHE A 130 21.60 -0.92 -16.87
CA PHE A 130 22.96 -1.42 -17.08
C PHE A 130 23.99 -0.35 -16.73
N ALA A 131 24.40 -0.34 -15.47
CA ALA A 131 25.47 0.52 -14.98
C ALA A 131 26.83 0.20 -15.65
N GLU A 132 27.74 1.18 -15.66
CA GLU A 132 29.07 0.99 -16.21
C GLU A 132 30.02 0.28 -15.23
N PRO A 133 30.93 -0.58 -15.72
CA PRO A 133 31.06 -1.00 -17.13
C PRO A 133 29.95 -1.99 -17.53
N ALA A 134 29.31 -1.73 -18.67
CA ALA A 134 28.29 -2.62 -19.22
C ALA A 134 28.93 -3.83 -19.94
N PRO A 135 28.20 -4.95 -20.11
CA PRO A 135 28.68 -6.08 -20.91
C PRO A 135 29.03 -5.64 -22.35
N SER A 136 30.14 -6.16 -22.90
CA SER A 136 30.63 -5.75 -24.22
C SER A 136 29.69 -6.08 -25.39
N TYR A 137 28.79 -7.04 -25.20
CA TYR A 137 27.77 -7.38 -26.19
C TYR A 137 26.61 -6.38 -26.23
N LEU A 138 26.50 -5.49 -25.23
CA LEU A 138 25.33 -4.64 -25.02
C LEU A 138 25.52 -3.23 -25.61
N ARG A 139 24.61 -2.83 -26.50
CA ARG A 139 24.44 -1.46 -26.97
C ARG A 139 23.64 -0.67 -25.94
N ARG A 140 24.34 -0.17 -24.93
CA ARG A 140 23.73 0.59 -23.83
C ARG A 140 23.01 1.84 -24.37
N GLY A 141 21.71 1.95 -24.06
CA GLY A 141 20.90 3.12 -24.37
C GLY A 141 20.58 3.24 -25.86
N GLN A 142 20.51 2.11 -26.56
CA GLN A 142 20.23 2.06 -28.00
C GLN A 142 19.37 0.83 -28.31
N TRP A 143 18.64 0.89 -29.42
CA TRP A 143 17.98 -0.31 -29.94
C TRP A 143 18.99 -1.39 -30.33
N ARG A 144 18.54 -2.64 -30.30
CA ARG A 144 19.35 -3.79 -30.71
C ARG A 144 19.83 -3.68 -32.16
N GLY A 145 20.85 -4.46 -32.48
CA GLY A 145 21.37 -4.60 -33.83
C GLY A 145 20.49 -5.44 -34.77
N ASP A 146 21.10 -5.79 -35.90
CA ASP A 146 20.46 -6.54 -36.99
C ASP A 146 20.34 -8.04 -36.69
N ASP A 147 20.92 -8.50 -35.58
CA ASP A 147 20.81 -9.88 -35.14
C ASP A 147 19.35 -10.27 -34.87
N THR A 148 19.00 -11.50 -35.25
CA THR A 148 17.65 -12.03 -35.03
C THR A 148 17.40 -12.18 -33.54
N MET A 149 16.47 -11.38 -32.99
CA MET A 149 16.08 -11.46 -31.59
C MET A 149 15.15 -12.63 -31.35
N ARG A 150 15.60 -13.58 -30.53
CA ARG A 150 14.83 -14.76 -30.13
C ARG A 150 14.85 -14.92 -28.63
N VAL A 151 13.68 -15.18 -28.07
CA VAL A 151 13.55 -15.68 -26.71
C VAL A 151 13.73 -17.20 -26.77
N VAL A 152 14.83 -17.68 -26.19
CA VAL A 152 15.23 -19.09 -26.26
C VAL A 152 15.40 -19.68 -24.85
N SER A 153 15.18 -20.98 -24.73
CA SER A 153 15.58 -21.76 -23.55
C SER A 153 16.32 -23.03 -23.99
N GLY A 154 17.00 -23.71 -23.05
CA GLY A 154 17.74 -24.93 -23.34
C GLY A 154 19.26 -24.69 -23.42
N ARG A 155 20.00 -25.76 -23.76
CA ARG A 155 21.46 -25.71 -23.88
C ARG A 155 21.86 -25.17 -25.25
N VAL A 156 23.05 -24.58 -25.33
CA VAL A 156 23.64 -24.12 -26.59
C VAL A 156 23.64 -25.27 -27.62
N GLY A 157 23.06 -25.05 -28.80
CA GLY A 157 22.89 -26.03 -29.87
C GLY A 157 21.63 -26.91 -29.78
N HIS A 158 20.84 -26.80 -28.71
CA HIS A 158 19.55 -27.46 -28.51
C HIS A 158 18.52 -26.47 -27.96
N GLU A 159 18.55 -25.23 -28.45
CA GLU A 159 17.66 -24.18 -28.01
C GLU A 159 16.23 -24.40 -28.50
N LYS A 160 15.26 -24.30 -27.58
CA LYS A 160 13.85 -24.15 -27.91
C LYS A 160 13.55 -22.66 -28.12
N VAL A 161 13.13 -22.29 -29.32
CA VAL A 161 12.67 -20.94 -29.64
C VAL A 161 11.23 -20.77 -29.14
N HIS A 162 11.06 -19.97 -28.09
CA HIS A 162 9.77 -19.61 -27.53
C HIS A 162 9.10 -18.48 -28.31
N TYR A 163 9.90 -17.52 -28.76
CA TYR A 163 9.42 -16.35 -29.49
C TYR A 163 10.51 -15.77 -30.40
N GLN A 164 10.14 -15.22 -31.55
CA GLN A 164 11.02 -14.40 -32.38
C GLN A 164 10.36 -13.02 -32.57
N ALA A 165 11.07 -11.97 -32.19
CA ALA A 165 10.59 -10.59 -32.29
C ALA A 165 10.66 -10.06 -33.73
N PRO A 166 10.01 -8.91 -34.04
CA PRO A 166 10.13 -8.25 -35.34
C PRO A 166 11.59 -8.04 -35.77
N PRO A 167 11.92 -8.07 -37.06
CA PRO A 167 13.29 -7.82 -37.50
C PRO A 167 13.66 -6.33 -37.33
N ARG A 168 14.96 -6.02 -37.35
CA ARG A 168 15.46 -4.68 -37.01
C ARG A 168 14.92 -3.58 -37.93
N GLU A 169 14.66 -3.91 -39.19
CA GLU A 169 14.17 -3.02 -40.24
C GLU A 169 12.73 -2.54 -39.96
N GLN A 170 11.92 -3.35 -39.27
CA GLN A 170 10.53 -3.02 -38.91
C GLN A 170 10.43 -2.43 -37.50
N LEU A 171 11.41 -2.72 -36.63
CA LEU A 171 11.37 -2.36 -35.21
C LEU A 171 11.18 -0.84 -34.97
N THR A 172 11.82 0.02 -35.77
CA THR A 172 11.74 1.47 -35.55
C THR A 172 10.33 2.00 -35.81
N SER A 173 9.65 1.61 -36.89
CA SER A 173 8.28 2.05 -37.15
C SER A 173 7.30 1.50 -36.12
N GLU A 174 7.49 0.25 -35.70
CA GLU A 174 6.70 -0.40 -34.65
C GLU A 174 6.83 0.31 -33.30
N LEU A 175 8.05 0.72 -32.91
CA LEU A 175 8.28 1.45 -31.67
C LEU A 175 7.70 2.86 -31.70
N LEU A 176 7.78 3.55 -32.85
CA LEU A 176 7.16 4.86 -33.01
C LEU A 176 5.64 4.75 -32.86
N GLN A 177 5.02 3.74 -33.48
CA GLN A 177 3.59 3.48 -33.33
C GLN A 177 3.22 3.15 -31.88
N PHE A 178 4.03 2.33 -31.20
CA PHE A 178 3.82 2.01 -29.78
C PHE A 178 3.92 3.25 -28.89
N ILE A 179 4.95 4.08 -29.04
CA ILE A 179 5.15 5.29 -28.21
C ILE A 179 4.01 6.29 -28.45
N GLU A 180 3.62 6.50 -29.71
CA GLU A 180 2.48 7.34 -30.05
C GLU A 180 1.19 6.81 -29.42
N TRP A 181 0.90 5.51 -29.57
CA TRP A 181 -0.25 4.88 -28.93
C TRP A 181 -0.20 5.01 -27.41
N TYR A 182 0.95 4.78 -26.77
CA TYR A 182 1.12 4.84 -25.32
C TYR A 182 0.76 6.23 -24.79
N ASN A 183 1.21 7.28 -25.48
CA ASN A 183 0.93 8.67 -25.10
C ASN A 183 -0.52 9.09 -25.41
N LEU A 184 -1.04 8.75 -26.59
CA LEU A 184 -2.42 9.13 -26.96
C LEU A 184 -3.48 8.35 -26.17
N SER A 185 -3.21 7.09 -25.84
CA SER A 185 -4.13 6.23 -25.08
C SER A 185 -4.38 6.74 -23.66
N LEU A 186 -3.48 7.54 -23.10
CA LEU A 186 -3.67 8.20 -21.80
C LEU A 186 -4.93 9.07 -21.77
N PHE A 187 -5.27 9.68 -22.90
CA PHE A 187 -6.38 10.61 -23.04
C PHE A 187 -7.62 9.97 -23.69
N ARG A 188 -7.70 8.64 -23.75
CA ARG A 188 -8.86 7.92 -24.31
C ARG A 188 -9.79 7.41 -23.21
N PRO A 189 -10.95 8.06 -22.96
CA PRO A 189 -11.84 7.68 -21.85
C PRO A 189 -12.42 6.27 -21.97
N ALA A 190 -12.57 5.76 -23.20
CA ALA A 190 -13.12 4.44 -23.45
C ALA A 190 -12.14 3.29 -23.14
N LEU A 191 -10.83 3.57 -23.04
CA LEU A 191 -9.84 2.56 -22.70
C LEU A 191 -9.59 2.62 -21.20
N ASP A 192 -10.02 1.58 -20.47
CA ASP A 192 -9.74 1.52 -19.03
C ASP A 192 -8.21 1.53 -18.79
N PRO A 193 -7.70 2.38 -17.89
CA PRO A 193 -6.27 2.46 -17.60
C PRO A 193 -5.57 1.16 -17.18
N LEU A 194 -6.27 0.20 -16.54
CA LEU A 194 -5.68 -1.10 -16.18
C LEU A 194 -5.51 -1.98 -17.43
N LEU A 195 -6.47 -1.94 -18.35
CA LEU A 195 -6.34 -2.60 -19.64
C LEU A 195 -5.24 -1.94 -20.45
N ARG A 196 -5.14 -0.60 -20.44
CA ARG A 196 -4.04 0.14 -21.07
C ARG A 196 -2.67 -0.34 -20.58
N ALA A 197 -2.47 -0.49 -19.27
CA ALA A 197 -1.22 -1.02 -18.72
C ALA A 197 -0.94 -2.45 -19.19
N ALA A 198 -1.96 -3.32 -19.21
CA ALA A 198 -1.84 -4.68 -19.70
C ALA A 198 -1.45 -4.74 -21.19
N LEU A 199 -2.08 -3.90 -22.03
CA LEU A 199 -1.77 -3.78 -23.45
C LEU A 199 -0.35 -3.26 -23.67
N ALA A 200 0.06 -2.24 -22.91
CA ALA A 200 1.39 -1.67 -22.99
C ALA A 200 2.48 -2.70 -22.66
N HIS A 201 2.26 -3.48 -21.60
CA HIS A 201 3.13 -4.59 -21.22
C HIS A 201 3.29 -5.58 -22.37
N PHE A 202 2.17 -6.08 -22.90
CA PHE A 202 2.18 -7.11 -23.93
C PHE A 202 2.79 -6.62 -25.25
N TRP A 203 2.44 -5.42 -25.69
CA TRP A 203 2.95 -4.88 -26.95
C TRP A 203 4.46 -4.65 -26.85
N PHE A 204 4.95 -3.98 -25.81
CA PHE A 204 6.37 -3.65 -25.71
C PHE A 204 7.27 -4.90 -25.60
N ILE A 205 6.89 -5.89 -24.78
CA ILE A 205 7.68 -7.13 -24.65
C ILE A 205 7.71 -7.95 -25.95
N THR A 206 6.68 -7.80 -26.78
CA THR A 206 6.56 -8.44 -28.11
C THR A 206 7.48 -7.78 -29.13
N LEU A 207 7.72 -6.46 -29.04
CA LEU A 207 8.70 -5.77 -29.89
C LEU A 207 10.15 -6.12 -29.54
N HIS A 208 10.41 -6.36 -28.25
CA HIS A 208 11.72 -6.78 -27.71
C HIS A 208 12.89 -5.90 -28.23
N PRO A 209 12.87 -4.57 -27.96
CA PRO A 209 13.68 -3.62 -28.70
C PRO A 209 15.16 -3.53 -28.30
N PHE A 210 15.55 -4.06 -27.15
CA PHE A 210 16.93 -4.04 -26.64
C PHE A 210 17.60 -5.41 -26.76
N GLU A 211 18.93 -5.46 -26.68
CA GLU A 211 19.69 -6.73 -26.64
C GLU A 211 19.50 -7.48 -25.32
N ASP A 212 19.32 -6.76 -24.21
CA ASP A 212 18.93 -7.30 -22.90
C ASP A 212 18.09 -6.23 -22.14
N GLY A 213 17.40 -6.63 -21.08
CA GLY A 213 16.65 -5.73 -20.20
C GLY A 213 15.19 -5.52 -20.59
N ASN A 214 14.74 -6.11 -21.70
CA ASN A 214 13.37 -5.95 -22.22
C ASN A 214 12.30 -6.26 -21.17
N GLY A 215 12.44 -7.37 -20.43
CA GLY A 215 11.49 -7.72 -19.36
C GLY A 215 11.41 -6.67 -18.25
N ARG A 216 12.56 -6.16 -17.79
CA ARG A 216 12.65 -5.18 -16.70
C ARG A 216 12.10 -3.81 -17.13
N ILE A 217 12.40 -3.38 -18.35
CA ILE A 217 11.87 -2.14 -18.93
C ILE A 217 10.36 -2.26 -19.19
N THR A 218 9.88 -3.42 -19.66
CA THR A 218 8.44 -3.67 -19.82
C THR A 218 7.72 -3.50 -18.50
N ARG A 219 8.21 -4.10 -17.41
CA ARG A 219 7.59 -3.98 -16.09
C ARG A 219 7.61 -2.54 -15.58
N ALA A 220 8.70 -1.81 -15.80
CA ALA A 220 8.76 -0.37 -15.50
C ALA A 220 7.75 0.46 -16.31
N LEU A 221 7.55 0.15 -17.60
CA LEU A 221 6.51 0.77 -18.42
C LEU A 221 5.10 0.45 -17.92
N THR A 222 4.86 -0.80 -17.50
CA THR A 222 3.59 -1.20 -16.90
C THR A 222 3.31 -0.42 -15.62
N ASP A 223 4.30 -0.28 -14.74
CA ASP A 223 4.19 0.50 -13.50
C ASP A 223 3.94 1.98 -13.80
N MET A 224 4.60 2.55 -14.82
CA MET A 224 4.36 3.92 -15.28
C MET A 224 2.93 4.08 -15.80
N ALA A 225 2.41 3.12 -16.58
CA ALA A 225 1.05 3.15 -17.09
C ALA A 225 -0.01 3.07 -15.99
N LEU A 226 0.26 2.29 -14.94
CA LEU A 226 -0.57 2.21 -13.74
C LEU A 226 -0.48 3.49 -12.91
N PHE A 227 0.72 4.07 -12.78
CA PHE A 227 0.92 5.34 -12.06
C PHE A 227 0.22 6.52 -12.71
N GLN A 228 0.16 6.56 -14.04
CA GLN A 228 -0.62 7.57 -14.77
C GLN A 228 -2.13 7.47 -14.52
N ALA A 229 -2.63 6.30 -14.09
CA ALA A 229 -4.03 6.08 -13.76
C ALA A 229 -4.37 6.44 -12.31
N ASP A 230 -3.41 6.25 -11.42
CA ASP A 230 -3.54 6.40 -9.97
C ASP A 230 -2.16 6.70 -9.38
N HIS A 231 -1.96 7.96 -8.99
CA HIS A 231 -0.67 8.45 -8.47
C HIS A 231 -0.37 7.95 -7.05
N ASP A 232 -1.40 7.52 -6.32
CA ASP A 232 -1.30 7.28 -4.88
C ASP A 232 -1.10 5.80 -4.58
N SER A 233 -1.91 4.91 -5.18
CA SER A 233 -1.92 3.50 -4.76
C SER A 233 -0.88 2.61 -5.44
N VAL A 234 -0.43 2.94 -6.65
CA VAL A 234 0.51 2.09 -7.41
C VAL A 234 1.83 1.89 -6.66
N ARG A 235 2.22 2.88 -5.85
CA ARG A 235 3.47 2.83 -5.08
C ARG A 235 3.40 1.87 -3.91
N LEU A 236 2.25 1.24 -3.66
CA LEU A 236 2.00 0.45 -2.45
C LEU A 236 1.93 -1.05 -2.71
N TYR A 237 2.01 -1.45 -3.98
CA TYR A 237 2.00 -2.85 -4.36
C TYR A 237 3.12 -3.11 -5.37
N ALA A 238 3.54 -4.36 -5.46
CA ALA A 238 4.67 -4.76 -6.28
C ALA A 238 4.23 -5.86 -7.24
N MET A 239 3.79 -5.46 -8.44
CA MET A 239 3.28 -6.40 -9.42
C MET A 239 4.32 -7.47 -9.77
N SER A 240 5.61 -7.12 -9.78
CA SER A 240 6.70 -8.07 -10.04
C SER A 240 6.79 -9.18 -8.99
N GLU A 241 6.41 -8.97 -7.72
CA GLU A 241 6.38 -10.06 -6.70
C GLU A 241 5.39 -11.15 -7.12
N ALA A 242 4.23 -10.74 -7.60
CA ALA A 242 3.18 -11.63 -8.05
C ALA A 242 3.60 -12.37 -9.35
N ILE A 243 4.21 -11.65 -10.30
CA ILE A 243 4.76 -12.24 -11.52
C ILE A 243 5.85 -13.27 -11.19
N LEU A 244 6.75 -12.96 -10.25
CA LEU A 244 7.81 -13.89 -9.82
C LEU A 244 7.22 -15.17 -9.22
N THR A 245 6.20 -15.04 -8.37
CA THR A 245 5.49 -16.18 -7.75
C THR A 245 4.86 -17.10 -8.81
N HIS A 246 4.38 -16.52 -9.91
CA HIS A 246 3.72 -17.24 -11.01
C HIS A 246 4.53 -17.22 -12.31
N ARG A 247 5.87 -17.18 -12.23
CA ARG A 247 6.77 -16.95 -13.37
C ARG A 247 6.54 -17.88 -14.56
N ASN A 248 6.31 -19.16 -14.31
CA ASN A 248 6.06 -20.12 -15.40
C ASN A 248 4.75 -19.79 -16.13
N ARG A 249 3.68 -19.51 -15.38
CA ARG A 249 2.38 -19.15 -15.95
C ARG A 249 2.43 -17.83 -16.71
N TYR A 250 3.22 -16.86 -16.23
CA TYR A 250 3.49 -15.61 -16.94
C TYR A 250 4.04 -15.86 -18.35
N TYR A 251 5.14 -16.64 -18.44
CA TYR A 251 5.75 -16.96 -19.74
C TYR A 251 4.85 -17.83 -20.61
N ASP A 252 4.10 -18.77 -20.03
CA ASP A 252 3.17 -19.64 -20.77
C ASP A 252 2.04 -18.83 -21.42
N VAL A 253 1.42 -17.90 -20.69
CA VAL A 253 0.34 -17.05 -21.23
C VAL A 253 0.90 -16.08 -22.26
N LEU A 254 2.08 -15.49 -22.00
CA LEU A 254 2.73 -14.58 -22.94
C LEU A 254 3.07 -15.28 -24.26
N GLU A 255 3.75 -16.44 -24.21
CA GLU A 255 4.12 -17.20 -25.40
C GLU A 255 2.89 -17.66 -26.19
N LYS A 256 1.85 -18.15 -25.51
CA LYS A 256 0.60 -18.55 -26.18
C LYS A 256 -0.05 -17.39 -26.91
N THR A 257 -0.11 -16.23 -26.27
CA THR A 257 -0.74 -15.04 -26.85
C THR A 257 0.11 -14.49 -28.02
N GLN A 258 1.44 -14.50 -27.90
CA GLN A 258 2.36 -14.12 -28.99
C GLN A 258 2.33 -15.04 -30.21
N ARG A 259 1.80 -16.26 -30.07
CA ARG A 259 1.54 -17.23 -31.15
C ARG A 259 0.08 -17.24 -31.62
N GLY A 260 -0.79 -16.55 -30.89
CA GLY A 260 -2.21 -16.47 -31.18
C GLY A 260 -2.53 -15.37 -32.18
N ASP A 261 -3.82 -15.04 -32.26
CA ASP A 261 -4.34 -13.93 -33.05
C ASP A 261 -4.37 -12.63 -32.23
N MET A 262 -5.13 -11.62 -32.66
CA MET A 262 -5.26 -10.35 -31.94
C MET A 262 -6.12 -10.43 -30.67
N ASP A 263 -6.64 -11.60 -30.30
CA ASP A 263 -7.42 -11.82 -29.09
C ASP A 263 -6.52 -11.89 -27.84
N LEU A 264 -6.55 -10.82 -27.05
CA LEU A 264 -5.80 -10.70 -25.80
C LEU A 264 -6.60 -11.10 -24.57
N THR A 265 -7.80 -11.67 -24.70
CA THR A 265 -8.62 -12.13 -23.56
C THR A 265 -7.82 -12.96 -22.55
N PRO A 266 -7.00 -13.96 -22.96
CA PRO A 266 -6.21 -14.75 -22.00
C PRO A 266 -5.15 -13.92 -21.26
N TRP A 267 -4.50 -13.00 -21.97
CA TRP A 267 -3.49 -12.12 -21.42
C TRP A 267 -4.10 -11.11 -20.44
N LEU A 268 -5.17 -10.42 -20.84
CA LEU A 268 -5.87 -9.45 -20.00
C LEU A 268 -6.45 -10.11 -18.75
N SER A 269 -7.04 -11.30 -18.89
CA SER A 269 -7.56 -12.07 -17.74
C SER A 269 -6.45 -12.42 -16.75
N TRP A 270 -5.30 -12.90 -17.26
CA TRP A 270 -4.16 -13.22 -16.41
C TRP A 270 -3.60 -11.95 -15.73
N PHE A 271 -3.42 -10.87 -16.48
CA PHE A 271 -2.90 -9.60 -15.97
C PHE A 271 -3.79 -9.05 -14.84
N LEU A 272 -5.12 -9.02 -15.04
CA LEU A 272 -6.06 -8.53 -14.05
C LEU A 272 -6.10 -9.38 -12.79
N GLN A 273 -6.03 -10.71 -12.91
CA GLN A 273 -5.92 -11.63 -11.77
C GLN A 273 -4.62 -11.39 -10.98
N MET A 274 -3.52 -11.17 -11.70
CA MET A 274 -2.24 -10.87 -11.05
C MET A 274 -2.27 -9.53 -10.33
N LEU A 275 -2.81 -8.50 -10.97
CA LEU A 275 -2.99 -7.18 -10.39
C LEU A 275 -3.89 -7.22 -9.14
N GLU A 276 -4.99 -7.98 -9.21
CA GLU A 276 -5.89 -8.21 -8.08
C GLU A 276 -5.16 -8.83 -6.89
N SER A 277 -4.36 -9.88 -7.13
CA SER A 277 -3.60 -10.56 -6.08
C SER A 277 -2.56 -9.67 -5.41
N THR A 278 -1.90 -8.78 -6.16
CA THR A 278 -0.93 -7.83 -5.58
C THR A 278 -1.63 -6.75 -4.76
N VAL A 279 -2.79 -6.27 -5.20
CA VAL A 279 -3.62 -5.32 -4.44
C VAL A 279 -4.13 -5.95 -3.15
N ASP A 280 -4.61 -7.19 -3.18
CA ASP A 280 -5.04 -7.90 -1.97
C ASP A 280 -3.89 -8.05 -0.96
N THR A 281 -2.70 -8.38 -1.45
CA THR A 281 -1.50 -8.52 -0.61
C THR A 281 -1.15 -7.19 0.05
N ALA A 282 -1.24 -6.08 -0.69
CA ALA A 282 -1.03 -4.74 -0.14
C ALA A 282 -2.07 -4.40 0.93
N ILE A 283 -3.36 -4.65 0.66
CA ILE A 283 -4.45 -4.44 1.63
C ILE A 283 -4.20 -5.26 2.92
N GLN A 284 -3.81 -6.53 2.80
CA GLN A 284 -3.51 -7.38 3.95
C GLN A 284 -2.32 -6.86 4.77
N ARG A 285 -1.24 -6.39 4.11
CA ARG A 285 -0.08 -5.78 4.78
C ARG A 285 -0.49 -4.52 5.57
N ILE A 286 -1.35 -3.70 4.97
CA ILE A 286 -1.93 -2.51 5.59
C ILE A 286 -2.76 -2.88 6.82
N ASP A 287 -3.68 -3.84 6.66
CA ASP A 287 -4.59 -4.28 7.72
C ASP A 287 -3.83 -4.88 8.91
N LEU A 288 -2.81 -5.70 8.66
CA LEU A 288 -1.95 -6.24 9.73
C LEU A 288 -1.29 -5.13 10.56
N THR A 289 -0.85 -4.06 9.90
CA THR A 289 -0.22 -2.95 10.61
C THR A 289 -1.24 -2.12 11.39
N LEU A 290 -2.39 -1.83 10.80
CA LEU A 290 -3.48 -1.14 11.51
C LEU A 290 -3.95 -1.94 12.73
N ASP A 291 -4.10 -3.26 12.58
CA ASP A 291 -4.47 -4.15 13.68
C ASP A 291 -3.42 -4.16 14.79
N LYS A 292 -2.13 -4.13 14.42
CA LYS A 292 -1.02 -4.02 15.38
C LYS A 292 -1.02 -2.68 16.11
N SER A 293 -1.21 -1.56 15.40
CA SER A 293 -1.28 -0.24 16.01
C SER A 293 -2.47 -0.12 16.96
N ARG A 294 -3.66 -0.56 16.54
CA ARG A 294 -4.88 -0.60 17.37
C ARG A 294 -4.69 -1.47 18.61
N PHE A 295 -4.09 -2.66 18.45
CA PHE A 295 -3.78 -3.54 19.57
C PHE A 295 -2.93 -2.80 20.62
N TRP A 296 -1.85 -2.14 20.20
CA TRP A 296 -0.95 -1.47 21.13
C TRP A 296 -1.55 -0.20 21.73
N GLN A 297 -2.43 0.51 21.03
CA GLN A 297 -3.20 1.61 21.62
C GLN A 297 -4.05 1.12 22.80
N ILE A 298 -4.78 0.02 22.63
CA ILE A 298 -5.63 -0.56 23.68
C ILE A 298 -4.82 -1.06 24.87
N TYR A 299 -3.68 -1.70 24.63
CA TYR A 299 -2.89 -2.38 25.67
C TYR A 299 -1.66 -1.58 26.14
N HIS A 300 -1.50 -0.32 25.75
CA HIS A 300 -0.31 0.50 26.07
C HIS A 300 -0.02 0.54 27.59
N ALA A 301 -1.05 0.67 28.42
CA ALA A 301 -0.93 0.75 29.89
C ALA A 301 -0.90 -0.62 30.59
N SER A 302 -0.83 -1.73 29.85
CA SER A 302 -1.02 -3.08 30.42
C SER A 302 0.19 -3.65 31.18
N ASN A 303 1.28 -2.90 31.39
CA ASN A 303 2.50 -3.35 32.11
C ASN A 303 2.95 -4.78 31.72
N LEU A 304 2.97 -5.05 30.40
CA LEU A 304 3.33 -6.36 29.87
C LEU A 304 4.85 -6.59 29.95
N SER A 305 5.26 -7.79 30.32
CA SER A 305 6.68 -8.15 30.36
C SER A 305 7.30 -8.17 28.96
N ALA A 306 8.63 -7.98 28.87
CA ALA A 306 9.36 -8.03 27.59
C ALA A 306 9.12 -9.34 26.81
N GLY A 307 8.98 -10.48 27.51
CA GLY A 307 8.65 -11.78 26.90
C GLY A 307 7.24 -11.82 26.30
N GLN A 308 6.25 -11.24 27.00
CA GLN A 308 4.88 -11.12 26.49
C GLN A 308 4.81 -10.20 25.27
N ILE A 309 5.40 -9.00 25.36
CA ILE A 309 5.46 -8.04 24.24
C ILE A 309 6.09 -8.70 23.01
N LYS A 310 7.19 -9.43 23.19
CA LYS A 310 7.86 -10.13 22.09
C LYS A 310 6.98 -11.18 21.41
N VAL A 311 6.23 -11.95 22.18
CA VAL A 311 5.30 -12.95 21.62
C VAL A 311 4.11 -12.29 20.94
N LEU A 312 3.53 -11.26 21.54
CA LEU A 312 2.41 -10.52 20.97
C LEU A 312 2.80 -9.86 19.64
N ASN A 313 3.95 -9.18 19.60
CA ASN A 313 4.48 -8.62 18.35
C ASN A 313 4.66 -9.71 17.29
N ARG A 314 5.22 -10.87 17.64
CA ARG A 314 5.35 -11.98 16.69
C ARG A 314 4.00 -12.46 16.13
N LEU A 315 2.98 -12.55 16.99
CA LEU A 315 1.62 -12.93 16.57
C LEU A 315 0.94 -11.86 15.72
N LEU A 316 1.20 -10.57 16.00
CA LEU A 316 0.66 -9.43 15.27
C LEU A 316 1.36 -9.21 13.91
N ASP A 317 2.67 -9.49 13.82
CA ASP A 317 3.46 -9.35 12.59
C ASP A 317 3.03 -10.36 11.50
N GLY A 318 2.43 -11.50 11.87
CA GLY A 318 1.91 -12.49 10.92
C GLY A 318 2.97 -13.21 10.06
N GLY A 319 2.51 -13.85 8.97
CA GLY A 319 3.35 -14.61 8.02
C GLY A 319 3.88 -15.96 8.55
N GLU A 320 4.81 -16.58 7.80
CA GLU A 320 5.40 -17.89 8.16
C GLU A 320 5.98 -17.93 9.58
N LYS A 321 6.52 -16.80 10.04
CA LYS A 321 7.15 -16.65 11.37
C LYS A 321 6.19 -16.16 12.46
N GLY A 322 4.97 -15.77 12.11
CA GLY A 322 3.98 -15.18 13.02
C GLY A 322 2.93 -16.14 13.57
N PHE A 323 3.08 -17.45 13.32
CA PHE A 323 2.17 -18.48 13.80
C PHE A 323 0.72 -18.25 13.33
N ALA A 324 0.45 -18.41 12.02
CA ALA A 324 -0.88 -18.21 11.44
C ALA A 324 -2.03 -18.93 12.18
N GLU A 325 -1.76 -20.15 12.66
CA GLU A 325 -2.71 -20.97 13.44
C GLU A 325 -2.71 -20.66 14.95
N GLY A 326 -1.97 -19.64 15.38
CA GLY A 326 -1.72 -19.31 16.77
C GLY A 326 -0.53 -20.06 17.38
N ILE A 327 -0.08 -19.55 18.52
CA ILE A 327 1.07 -20.08 19.25
C ILE A 327 0.63 -21.16 20.23
N ASN A 328 1.48 -22.16 20.49
CA ASN A 328 1.31 -23.09 21.61
C ASN A 328 2.34 -22.82 22.72
N ALA A 329 2.19 -23.44 23.89
CA ALA A 329 3.08 -23.20 25.04
C ALA A 329 4.56 -23.50 24.77
N SER A 330 4.87 -24.51 23.95
CA SER A 330 6.26 -24.84 23.59
C SER A 330 6.86 -23.81 22.64
N GLN A 331 6.08 -23.32 21.67
CA GLN A 331 6.50 -22.24 20.79
C GLN A 331 6.67 -20.93 21.56
N TYR A 332 5.75 -20.62 22.48
CA TYR A 332 5.86 -19.46 23.38
C TYR A 332 7.18 -19.50 24.15
N GLN A 333 7.49 -20.64 24.76
CA GLN A 333 8.73 -20.86 25.50
C GLN A 333 9.97 -20.49 24.68
N LYS A 334 10.03 -20.93 23.42
CA LYS A 334 11.16 -20.67 22.50
C LYS A 334 11.27 -19.19 22.13
N VAL A 335 10.14 -18.53 21.86
CA VAL A 335 10.13 -17.12 21.43
C VAL A 335 10.50 -16.18 22.58
N ALA A 336 9.87 -16.38 23.74
CA ALA A 336 10.08 -15.58 24.94
C ALA A 336 11.36 -15.95 25.70
N LYS A 337 11.99 -17.09 25.39
CA LYS A 337 13.18 -17.63 26.08
C LYS A 337 12.96 -17.79 27.59
N VAL A 338 11.84 -18.40 27.98
CA VAL A 338 11.45 -18.63 29.39
C VAL A 338 11.26 -20.12 29.69
N SER A 339 10.97 -20.50 30.94
CA SER A 339 10.61 -21.89 31.28
C SER A 339 9.19 -22.23 30.78
N LYS A 340 8.87 -23.53 30.63
CA LYS A 340 7.52 -23.97 30.24
C LYS A 340 6.44 -23.55 31.25
N ALA A 341 6.77 -23.56 32.54
CA ALA A 341 5.89 -23.09 33.60
C ALA A 341 5.60 -21.60 33.45
N THR A 342 6.63 -20.78 33.22
CA THR A 342 6.50 -19.34 32.97
C THR A 342 5.71 -19.06 31.69
N ALA A 343 5.94 -19.81 30.60
CA ALA A 343 5.20 -19.68 29.35
C ALA A 343 3.69 -19.93 29.56
N THR A 344 3.33 -20.95 30.33
CA THR A 344 1.93 -21.28 30.63
C THR A 344 1.28 -20.18 31.48
N ARG A 345 2.00 -19.65 32.48
CA ARG A 345 1.54 -18.52 33.30
C ARG A 345 1.33 -17.25 32.46
N HIS A 346 2.27 -16.95 31.56
CA HIS A 346 2.14 -15.80 30.67
C HIS A 346 0.95 -15.92 29.73
N LEU A 347 0.71 -17.11 29.16
CA LEU A 347 -0.45 -17.34 28.29
C LEU A 347 -1.77 -17.17 29.04
N ALA A 348 -1.85 -17.65 30.29
CA ALA A 348 -3.03 -17.45 31.14
C ALA A 348 -3.26 -15.96 31.46
N ASP A 349 -2.20 -15.23 31.83
CA ASP A 349 -2.25 -13.78 32.09
C ASP A 349 -2.64 -12.97 30.84
N LEU A 350 -2.15 -13.35 29.66
CA LEU A 350 -2.56 -12.71 28.41
C LEU A 350 -4.01 -12.99 28.02
N ILE A 351 -4.57 -14.15 28.42
CA ILE A 351 -6.00 -14.43 28.26
C ILE A 351 -6.83 -13.61 29.24
N SER A 352 -6.44 -13.56 30.52
CA SER A 352 -7.21 -12.80 31.53
C SER A 352 -7.26 -11.30 31.22
N ARG A 353 -6.21 -10.76 30.59
CA ARG A 353 -6.16 -9.38 30.10
C ARG A 353 -6.92 -9.15 28.80
N GLY A 354 -7.38 -10.23 28.15
CA GLY A 354 -8.08 -10.18 26.88
C GLY A 354 -7.18 -10.03 25.66
N CYS A 355 -5.84 -10.04 25.80
CA CYS A 355 -4.91 -9.95 24.67
C CYS A 355 -4.98 -11.18 23.75
N LEU A 356 -5.19 -12.36 24.33
CA LEU A 356 -5.25 -13.64 23.62
C LEU A 356 -6.58 -14.36 23.86
N ILE A 357 -6.99 -15.15 22.87
CA ILE A 357 -8.04 -16.16 22.99
C ILE A 357 -7.47 -17.56 22.79
N LYS A 358 -8.08 -18.52 23.47
CA LYS A 358 -7.75 -19.94 23.33
C LYS A 358 -8.65 -20.55 22.26
N SER A 359 -8.07 -21.30 21.33
CA SER A 359 -8.81 -22.10 20.34
C SER A 359 -9.68 -23.18 21.02
N ALA A 360 -10.79 -23.55 20.38
CA ALA A 360 -11.74 -24.53 20.90
C ALA A 360 -11.17 -25.97 21.00
N SER A 361 -10.13 -26.28 20.23
CA SER A 361 -9.43 -27.58 20.27
C SER A 361 -8.62 -27.76 21.56
N GLY A 362 -9.07 -28.68 22.43
CA GLY A 362 -8.44 -29.00 23.71
C GLY A 362 -7.22 -29.92 23.60
N GLY A 363 -6.33 -29.87 24.61
CA GLY A 363 -5.21 -30.80 24.76
C GLY A 363 -3.90 -30.35 24.07
N ARG A 364 -3.15 -31.28 23.48
CA ARG A 364 -1.83 -31.03 22.83
C ARG A 364 -1.90 -30.12 21.59
N SER A 365 -3.10 -29.90 21.05
CA SER A 365 -3.41 -29.02 19.92
C SER A 365 -3.87 -27.62 20.34
N THR A 366 -3.79 -27.27 21.63
CA THR A 366 -4.19 -25.93 22.11
C THR A 366 -3.36 -24.84 21.43
N ARG A 367 -4.06 -23.95 20.70
CA ARG A 367 -3.52 -22.73 20.11
C ARG A 367 -4.06 -21.48 20.80
N TYR A 368 -3.23 -20.45 20.87
CA TYR A 368 -3.57 -19.13 21.39
C TYR A 368 -3.39 -18.08 20.28
N ASN A 369 -4.44 -17.29 20.04
CA ASN A 369 -4.52 -16.29 18.98
C ASN A 369 -4.77 -14.90 19.56
N ILE A 370 -4.41 -13.85 18.82
CA ILE A 370 -4.77 -12.47 19.19
C ILE A 370 -6.30 -12.35 19.25
N ASN A 371 -6.80 -11.72 20.32
CA ASN A 371 -8.23 -11.48 20.48
C ASN A 371 -8.72 -10.30 19.63
N ARG A 372 -8.88 -10.53 18.31
CA ARG A 372 -9.25 -9.44 17.39
C ARG A 372 -10.65 -8.88 17.63
N ALA A 373 -11.61 -9.72 18.03
CA ALA A 373 -12.98 -9.29 18.30
C ALA A 373 -13.04 -8.27 19.43
N LEU A 374 -12.40 -8.56 20.58
CA LEU A 374 -12.38 -7.64 21.72
C LEU A 374 -11.61 -6.35 21.40
N ASN A 375 -10.63 -6.41 20.49
CA ASN A 375 -9.90 -5.21 20.07
C ASN A 375 -10.77 -4.26 19.24
N ILE A 376 -11.63 -4.77 18.37
CA ILE A 376 -12.56 -3.92 17.59
C ILE A 376 -13.54 -3.23 18.54
N PHE A 377 -14.19 -4.00 19.42
CA PHE A 377 -15.12 -3.45 20.42
C PHE A 377 -14.46 -2.44 21.37
N LYS A 378 -13.21 -2.70 21.81
CA LYS A 378 -12.47 -1.75 22.64
C LYS A 378 -12.01 -0.54 21.86
N ALA A 379 -11.60 -0.67 20.60
CA ALA A 379 -11.19 0.47 19.76
C ALA A 379 -12.35 1.41 19.47
N GLU A 380 -13.52 0.88 19.13
CA GLU A 380 -14.75 1.66 18.91
C GLU A 380 -15.18 2.39 20.20
N ASN A 381 -14.99 1.78 21.37
CA ASN A 381 -15.28 2.41 22.67
C ASN A 381 -14.11 3.23 23.26
N SER A 382 -12.93 3.27 22.63
CA SER A 382 -11.71 3.86 23.20
C SER A 382 -11.40 5.27 22.71
N MET A 383 -11.92 5.70 21.55
CA MET A 383 -11.83 7.11 21.14
C MET A 383 -13.16 7.78 21.38
N LYS A 384 -13.26 8.44 22.53
CA LYS A 384 -14.37 9.37 22.77
C LYS A 384 -14.20 10.56 21.83
N ASN A 385 -15.30 11.02 21.25
CA ASN A 385 -15.33 12.17 20.37
C ASN A 385 -16.10 13.30 21.06
N ILE A 386 -15.69 14.53 20.80
CA ILE A 386 -16.46 15.73 21.15
C ILE A 386 -16.52 16.65 19.95
N THR A 387 -17.65 17.32 19.74
CA THR A 387 -17.85 18.24 18.62
C THR A 387 -17.94 19.68 19.10
N PHE A 388 -17.33 20.61 18.38
CA PHE A 388 -17.50 22.05 18.61
C PHE A 388 -17.97 22.73 17.34
N TYR A 389 -18.73 23.81 17.46
CA TYR A 389 -19.01 24.67 16.30
C TYR A 389 -17.70 25.17 15.69
N GLY A 390 -17.61 25.19 14.37
CA GLY A 390 -16.39 25.56 13.63
C GLY A 390 -15.81 26.92 14.01
N ARG A 391 -16.65 27.85 14.49
CA ARG A 391 -16.20 29.16 15.01
C ARG A 391 -15.21 29.08 16.17
N PHE A 392 -15.19 27.96 16.92
CA PHE A 392 -14.29 27.77 18.07
C PHE A 392 -12.97 27.09 17.71
N GLU A 393 -12.79 26.62 16.48
CA GLU A 393 -11.58 25.91 16.04
C GLU A 393 -10.31 26.74 16.31
N ALA A 394 -10.29 27.99 15.87
CA ALA A 394 -9.15 28.89 16.06
C ALA A 394 -8.87 29.24 17.53
N ASP A 395 -9.89 29.22 18.40
CA ASP A 395 -9.76 29.51 19.83
C ASP A 395 -9.26 28.30 20.61
N ILE A 396 -9.70 27.09 20.24
CA ILE A 396 -9.21 25.83 20.82
C ILE A 396 -7.75 25.59 20.42
N LEU A 397 -7.42 25.74 19.13
CA LEU A 397 -6.05 25.57 18.63
C LEU A 397 -5.06 26.60 19.22
N ALA A 398 -5.55 27.76 19.62
CA ALA A 398 -4.73 28.78 20.27
C ALA A 398 -4.76 28.72 21.82
N GLY A 399 -5.47 27.75 22.40
CA GLY A 399 -5.61 27.59 23.86
C GLY A 399 -6.40 28.71 24.55
N ARG A 400 -7.20 29.49 23.81
CA ARG A 400 -8.08 30.54 24.35
C ARG A 400 -9.37 29.97 24.91
N LYS A 401 -9.89 28.90 24.29
CA LYS A 401 -11.03 28.13 24.79
C LYS A 401 -10.53 26.85 25.44
N THR A 402 -10.80 26.71 26.73
CA THR A 402 -10.34 25.59 27.57
C THR A 402 -11.48 24.90 28.31
N ILE A 403 -12.71 25.41 28.20
CA ILE A 403 -13.90 24.79 28.78
C ILE A 403 -15.05 24.72 27.77
N THR A 404 -15.97 23.79 28.00
CA THR A 404 -17.28 23.74 27.34
C THR A 404 -18.36 23.23 28.28
N LEU A 405 -19.58 23.73 28.13
CA LEU A 405 -20.74 23.28 28.88
C LEU A 405 -21.53 22.26 28.07
N ARG A 406 -21.87 21.12 28.69
CA ARG A 406 -22.69 20.06 28.10
C ARG A 406 -23.82 19.66 29.02
N GLU A 407 -24.88 19.07 28.46
CA GLU A 407 -25.88 18.36 29.27
C GLU A 407 -25.39 16.93 29.57
N ALA A 408 -26.13 16.19 30.40
CA ALA A 408 -25.68 14.92 30.96
C ALA A 408 -25.36 13.84 29.90
N SER A 409 -26.12 13.74 28.81
CA SER A 409 -25.90 12.73 27.78
C SER A 409 -24.67 13.00 26.91
N ASP A 410 -24.24 14.26 26.82
CA ASP A 410 -23.05 14.73 26.10
C ASP A 410 -21.83 14.96 27.01
N ALA A 411 -21.86 14.49 28.27
CA ALA A 411 -20.82 14.73 29.26
C ALA A 411 -20.11 13.46 29.79
N ASP A 412 -20.22 12.32 29.09
CA ASP A 412 -19.59 11.05 29.49
C ASP A 412 -18.06 11.05 29.25
N PHE A 413 -17.34 11.89 29.99
CA PHE A 413 -15.90 12.03 29.96
C PHE A 413 -15.29 11.90 31.37
N THR A 414 -14.07 11.40 31.42
CA THR A 414 -13.28 11.29 32.65
C THR A 414 -11.97 12.04 32.52
N ALA A 415 -11.47 12.59 33.63
CA ALA A 415 -10.16 13.25 33.66
C ALA A 415 -9.06 12.30 33.15
N GLY A 416 -8.23 12.79 32.23
CA GLY A 416 -7.21 12.03 31.50
C GLY A 416 -7.69 11.41 30.18
N ASP A 417 -8.98 11.49 29.85
CA ASP A 417 -9.48 11.03 28.56
C ASP A 417 -8.84 11.81 27.41
N GLN A 418 -8.41 11.08 26.39
CA GLN A 418 -7.93 11.65 25.14
C GLN A 418 -9.09 11.66 24.16
N VAL A 419 -9.50 12.86 23.75
CA VAL A 419 -10.74 13.07 23.01
C VAL A 419 -10.43 13.66 21.66
N ARG A 420 -11.00 13.04 20.62
CA ARG A 420 -10.91 13.55 19.26
C ARG A 420 -11.91 14.68 19.09
N VAL A 421 -11.45 15.81 18.57
CA VAL A 421 -12.28 17.00 18.36
C VAL A 421 -12.60 17.19 16.89
N SER A 422 -13.89 17.34 16.57
CA SER A 422 -14.37 17.58 15.21
C SER A 422 -15.37 18.74 15.17
N ARG A 423 -15.59 19.33 14.00
CA ARG A 423 -16.59 20.37 13.82
C ARG A 423 -17.99 19.77 13.89
N TYR A 424 -18.91 20.45 14.56
CA TYR A 424 -20.31 20.00 14.69
C TYR A 424 -21.05 20.04 13.34
N GLU A 425 -20.68 20.95 12.45
CA GLU A 425 -21.39 21.18 11.20
C GLU A 425 -21.10 20.12 10.12
N ASP A 426 -19.90 19.53 10.11
CA ASP A 426 -19.45 18.65 9.03
C ASP A 426 -18.54 17.48 9.47
N ASP A 427 -18.42 17.24 10.78
CA ASP A 427 -17.59 16.18 11.38
C ASP A 427 -16.11 16.21 10.97
N VAL A 428 -15.61 17.33 10.43
CA VAL A 428 -14.20 17.49 10.08
C VAL A 428 -13.38 17.56 11.36
N PHE A 429 -12.43 16.63 11.49
CA PHE A 429 -11.47 16.59 12.58
C PHE A 429 -10.48 17.76 12.48
N PHE A 430 -10.16 18.39 13.62
CA PHE A 430 -9.17 19.46 13.65
C PHE A 430 -8.12 19.38 14.78
N CYS A 431 -8.39 18.71 15.91
CA CYS A 431 -7.36 18.46 16.93
C CYS A 431 -7.72 17.34 17.91
N ASN A 432 -6.77 16.96 18.77
CA ASN A 432 -7.02 16.14 19.96
C ASN A 432 -6.86 17.01 21.22
N ILE A 433 -7.70 16.76 22.22
CA ILE A 433 -7.63 17.40 23.53
C ILE A 433 -7.52 16.34 24.63
N GLU A 434 -6.99 16.74 25.78
CA GLU A 434 -7.04 15.98 27.01
C GLU A 434 -8.06 16.59 27.96
N ILE A 435 -8.97 15.77 28.50
CA ILE A 435 -9.94 16.21 29.50
C ILE A 435 -9.23 16.34 30.85
N ILE A 436 -9.29 17.53 31.43
CA ILE A 436 -8.70 17.85 32.74
C ILE A 436 -9.69 17.51 33.85
N ALA A 437 -10.95 17.92 33.71
CA ALA A 437 -12.00 17.72 34.69
C ALA A 437 -13.38 17.77 34.06
N VAL A 438 -14.35 17.13 34.71
CA VAL A 438 -15.78 17.25 34.40
C VAL A 438 -16.49 17.58 35.71
N THR A 439 -17.03 18.80 35.79
CA THR A 439 -17.60 19.34 37.03
C THR A 439 -19.06 19.73 36.80
N PRO A 440 -20.02 19.24 37.61
CA PRO A 440 -21.39 19.71 37.56
C PRO A 440 -21.48 21.20 37.91
N VAL A 441 -22.24 21.97 37.14
CA VAL A 441 -22.49 23.41 37.34
C VAL A 441 -24.00 23.63 37.28
N GLN A 442 -24.57 24.23 38.32
CA GLN A 442 -25.99 24.58 38.30
C GLN A 442 -26.20 25.74 37.31
N PHE A 443 -27.31 25.72 36.59
CA PHE A 443 -27.66 26.74 35.60
C PHE A 443 -27.65 28.17 36.20
N ASP A 444 -28.12 28.29 37.45
CA ASP A 444 -28.16 29.58 38.15
C ASP A 444 -26.75 30.11 38.48
N ASP A 445 -25.76 29.22 38.64
CA ASP A 445 -24.36 29.53 38.98
C ASP A 445 -23.50 29.88 37.75
N LEU A 446 -24.08 29.90 36.54
CA LEU A 446 -23.39 30.39 35.36
C LEU A 446 -22.97 31.86 35.55
N ASN A 447 -21.73 32.18 35.18
CA ASN A 447 -21.10 33.47 35.38
C ASN A 447 -20.39 33.96 34.10
N ASP A 448 -19.87 35.18 34.12
CA ASP A 448 -19.22 35.80 32.96
C ASP A 448 -18.00 35.02 32.43
N GLN A 449 -17.29 34.26 33.28
CA GLN A 449 -16.16 33.44 32.81
C GLN A 449 -16.66 32.28 31.94
N HIS A 450 -17.78 31.65 32.31
CA HIS A 450 -18.40 30.61 31.47
C HIS A 450 -18.88 31.20 30.12
N ALA A 451 -19.48 32.39 30.15
CA ALA A 451 -19.98 33.07 28.96
C ALA A 451 -18.86 33.50 28.00
N MET A 452 -17.76 34.05 28.53
CA MET A 452 -16.57 34.41 27.76
C MET A 452 -16.00 33.20 27.00
N GLN A 453 -16.01 32.02 27.61
CA GLN A 453 -15.51 30.80 26.99
C GLN A 453 -16.42 30.30 25.84
N GLU A 454 -17.67 30.76 25.79
CA GLU A 454 -18.61 30.50 24.69
C GLU A 454 -18.74 31.69 23.71
N ASN A 455 -17.85 32.69 23.80
CA ASN A 455 -17.82 33.90 22.97
C ASN A 455 -19.16 34.67 22.95
N MET A 456 -19.82 34.78 24.10
CA MET A 456 -21.10 35.50 24.26
C MET A 456 -21.24 36.13 25.65
N THR A 457 -22.27 36.95 25.86
CA THR A 457 -22.61 37.51 27.18
C THR A 457 -23.32 36.47 28.06
N LEU A 458 -23.32 36.67 29.38
CA LEU A 458 -23.99 35.76 30.32
C LEU A 458 -25.50 35.64 30.05
N ASP A 459 -26.15 36.76 29.71
CA ASP A 459 -27.58 36.78 29.39
C ASP A 459 -27.86 35.98 28.11
N GLU A 460 -27.04 36.15 27.06
CA GLU A 460 -27.14 35.37 25.82
C GLU A 460 -26.89 33.88 26.05
N LEU A 461 -25.88 33.52 26.86
CA LEU A 461 -25.60 32.12 27.20
C LEU A 461 -26.77 31.47 27.93
N LYS A 462 -27.31 32.13 28.96
CA LYS A 462 -28.46 31.64 29.72
C LYS A 462 -29.70 31.52 28.83
N GLN A 463 -29.92 32.48 27.93
CA GLN A 463 -31.02 32.44 26.97
C GLN A 463 -30.89 31.24 26.02
N ILE A 464 -29.75 31.07 25.36
CA ILE A 464 -29.52 29.98 24.40
C ILE A 464 -29.68 28.61 25.06
N ILE A 465 -29.12 28.42 26.27
CA ILE A 465 -29.27 27.15 27.00
C ILE A 465 -30.74 26.90 27.34
N SER A 466 -31.49 27.93 27.74
CA SER A 466 -32.93 27.80 28.07
C SER A 466 -33.79 27.49 26.84
N GLU A 467 -33.41 27.98 25.66
CA GLU A 467 -34.09 27.71 24.40
C GLU A 467 -33.83 26.28 23.91
N ILE A 468 -32.57 25.81 24.01
CA ILE A 468 -32.18 24.47 23.57
C ILE A 468 -32.64 23.40 24.57
N TYR A 469 -32.56 23.69 25.87
CA TYR A 469 -32.89 22.75 26.96
C TYR A 469 -33.84 23.37 27.99
N PRO A 470 -35.16 23.47 27.69
CA PRO A 470 -36.13 24.07 28.59
C PRO A 470 -36.19 23.36 29.94
N GLY A 471 -35.95 24.10 31.03
CA GLY A 471 -36.03 23.58 32.41
C GLY A 471 -34.79 22.81 32.89
N LEU A 472 -33.68 22.86 32.16
CA LEU A 472 -32.41 22.30 32.59
C LEU A 472 -31.90 23.00 33.85
N LYS A 473 -31.54 22.23 34.88
CA LYS A 473 -31.06 22.76 36.16
C LYS A 473 -29.55 22.60 36.34
N GLU A 474 -28.97 21.61 35.69
CA GLU A 474 -27.58 21.21 35.86
C GLU A 474 -26.94 20.98 34.49
N LEU A 475 -25.73 21.48 34.35
CA LEU A 475 -24.83 21.29 33.21
C LEU A 475 -23.55 20.63 33.73
N PHE A 476 -22.73 20.12 32.81
CA PHE A 476 -21.40 19.63 33.10
C PHE A 476 -20.40 20.51 32.37
N MET A 477 -19.54 21.16 33.14
CA MET A 477 -18.39 21.88 32.62
C MET A 477 -17.24 20.90 32.39
N ILE A 478 -16.84 20.77 31.13
CA ILE A 478 -15.70 19.96 30.71
C ILE A 478 -14.52 20.90 30.53
N GLU A 479 -13.52 20.76 31.39
CA GLU A 479 -12.24 21.45 31.28
C GLU A 479 -11.26 20.60 30.47
N PHE A 480 -10.51 21.23 29.55
CA PHE A 480 -9.61 20.53 28.64
C PHE A 480 -8.39 21.37 28.25
N CYS A 481 -7.33 20.70 27.77
CA CYS A 481 -6.19 21.36 27.13
C CYS A 481 -5.87 20.74 25.76
N LEU A 482 -5.30 21.58 24.89
CA LEU A 482 -4.76 21.16 23.61
C LEU A 482 -3.48 20.35 23.84
N ARG A 483 -3.33 19.25 23.09
CA ARG A 483 -2.17 18.36 23.15
C ARG A 483 -1.16 18.58 22.03
#